data_AF-A0A7V1PWZ2-F1
#
_entry.id   AF-A0A7V1PWZ2-F1
#
_cell.length_a   1.000
_cell.length_b   1.000
_cell.length_c   1.000
_cell.angle_alpha   90.00
_cell.angle_beta   90.00
_cell.angle_gamma   90.00
#
_symmetry.space_group_name_H-M   'P 1'
#
loop_
_entity.id
_entity.type
_entity.pdbx_description
1 polymer ?
#
loop_
_entity_poly.entity_id
_entity_poly.type
_entity_poly.pdbx_seq_one_letter_code
_entity_poly.pdbx_strand_id
1 'polypeptide(L)'
;MWELIQANKRKTVILFFAMGMALVLLGYLVGDYFIPGEGGVYGVIIALFVWFIMSMVSYFAGSSILLSVSRAQQVTPEIHQQLFDVV
;
A
#
# COMPACT_ATOMS: atom_id res chain seq x y z
N MET A 1 -21.27 -1.62 4.54
CA MET A 1 -19.81 -1.61 4.32
C MET A 1 -19.17 -0.26 4.62
N TRP A 2 -19.79 0.86 4.20
CA TRP A 2 -19.29 2.22 4.49
C TRP A 2 -19.07 2.53 5.98
N GLU A 3 -19.92 2.00 6.88
CA GLU A 3 -19.73 2.09 8.33
C GLU A 3 -18.45 1.40 8.81
N LEU A 4 -18.15 0.21 8.27
CA LEU A 4 -16.92 -0.53 8.58
C LEU A 4 -15.68 0.22 8.07
N ILE A 5 -15.78 0.87 6.90
CA ILE A 5 -14.69 1.69 6.35
C ILE A 5 -14.43 2.90 7.25
N GLN A 6 -15.49 3.59 7.71
CA GLN A 6 -15.33 4.71 8.65
C GLN A 6 -14.75 4.26 10.00
N ALA A 7 -15.25 3.15 10.56
CA ALA A 7 -14.78 2.64 11.85
C ALA A 7 -13.31 2.22 11.83
N ASN A 8 -12.81 1.74 10.68
CA ASN A 8 -11.42 1.28 10.54
C ASN A 8 -10.45 2.35 10.03
N LYS A 9 -10.93 3.53 9.59
CA LYS A 9 -10.09 4.58 9.01
C LYS A 9 -8.87 4.93 9.89
N ARG A 10 -9.09 5.09 11.20
CA ARG A 10 -8.00 5.38 12.16
C ARG A 10 -7.03 4.20 12.31
N LYS A 11 -7.55 2.96 12.33
CA LYS A 11 -6.73 1.75 12.46
C LYS A 11 -5.84 1.56 11.24
N THR A 12 -6.35 1.81 10.04
CA THR A 12 -5.56 1.74 8.79
C THR A 12 -4.42 2.75 8.80
N VAL A 13 -4.66 3.99 9.24
CA VAL A 13 -3.61 5.01 9.34
C VAL A 13 -2.53 4.58 10.34
N ILE A 14 -2.93 4.11 11.53
CA ILE A 14 -1.99 3.60 12.53
C ILE A 14 -1.17 2.44 11.98
N LEU A 15 -1.81 1.48 11.32
CA LEU A 15 -1.15 0.32 10.75
C LEU A 15 -0.14 0.71 9.67
N PHE A 16 -0.50 1.64 8.78
CA PHE A 16 0.37 2.14 7.73
C PHE A 16 1.65 2.77 8.29
N PHE A 17 1.53 3.64 9.30
CA PHE A 17 2.70 4.24 9.94
C PHE A 17 3.50 3.23 10.77
N ALA A 18 2.84 2.26 11.43
CA ALA A 18 3.53 1.20 12.15
C ALA A 18 4.38 0.32 11.22
N MET A 19 3.84 -0.02 10.04
CA MET A 19 4.59 -0.75 9.01
C MET A 19 5.75 0.08 8.45
N GLY A 20 5.54 1.38 8.18
CA GLY A 20 6.61 2.28 7.75
C GLY A 20 7.73 2.39 8.79
N MET A 21 7.37 2.52 10.07
CA MET A 21 8.33 2.53 11.17
C MET A 21 9.12 1.22 11.26
N ALA A 22 8.45 0.07 11.15
CA ALA A 22 9.11 -1.23 11.14
C ALA A 22 10.12 -1.35 9.98
N LEU A 23 9.76 -0.86 8.78
CA LEU A 23 10.66 -0.84 7.63
C LEU A 23 11.87 0.07 7.85
N VAL A 24 11.68 1.26 8.45
CA VAL A 24 12.78 2.18 8.78
C VAL A 24 13.73 1.57 9.81
N LEU A 25 13.18 0.93 10.86
CA LEU A 25 13.99 0.23 11.87
C LEU A 25 14.79 -0.91 11.24
N LEU A 26 14.17 -1.71 10.36
CA LEU A 26 14.87 -2.75 9.61
C LEU A 26 15.96 -2.16 8.72
N GLY A 27 15.67 -1.07 8.02
CA GLY A 27 16.66 -0.35 7.20
C GLY A 27 17.86 0.09 8.02
N TYR A 28 17.63 0.66 9.20
CA TYR A 28 18.70 1.05 10.12
C TYR A 28 19.54 -0.14 10.57
N LEU A 29 18.90 -1.19 11.09
CA LEU A 29 19.59 -2.38 11.62
C LEU A 29 20.40 -3.10 10.55
N VAL A 30 19.83 -3.26 9.35
CA VAL A 30 20.51 -3.88 8.22
C VAL A 30 21.66 -3.01 7.74
N GLY A 31 21.44 -1.69 7.61
CA GLY A 31 22.46 -0.76 7.19
C GLY A 31 23.67 -0.76 8.13
N ASP A 32 23.42 -0.65 9.44
CA ASP A 32 24.48 -0.63 10.46
C ASP A 32 25.22 -1.98 10.55
N TYR A 33 24.52 -3.10 10.32
CA TYR A 33 25.16 -4.41 10.24
C TYR A 33 26.21 -4.52 9.12
N PHE A 34 25.95 -3.92 7.95
CA PHE A 34 26.87 -3.96 6.81
C PHE A 34 27.98 -2.91 6.89
N ILE A 35 27.67 -1.70 7.35
CA ILE A 35 28.63 -0.61 7.51
C ILE A 35 28.46 -0.05 8.93
N PRO A 36 29.21 -0.58 9.92
CA PRO A 36 29.06 -0.14 11.31
C PRO A 36 29.30 1.36 11.49
N GLY A 37 28.41 2.03 12.20
CA GLY A 37 28.53 3.45 12.57
C GLY A 37 27.90 4.43 11.59
N GLU A 38 27.98 4.18 10.29
CA GLU A 38 27.43 5.08 9.24
C GLU A 38 26.29 4.45 8.44
N GLY A 39 26.32 3.11 8.28
CA GLY A 39 25.40 2.34 7.46
C GLY A 39 23.95 2.45 7.88
N GLY A 40 23.67 2.61 9.17
CA GLY A 40 22.31 2.76 9.67
C GLY A 40 21.59 3.97 9.07
N VAL A 41 22.28 5.11 8.92
CA VAL A 41 21.69 6.33 8.32
C VAL A 41 21.40 6.10 6.83
N TYR A 42 22.34 5.50 6.10
CA TYR A 42 22.12 5.14 4.69
C TYR A 42 20.96 4.17 4.51
N GLY A 43 20.86 3.16 5.38
CA GLY A 43 19.76 2.20 5.40
C GLY A 43 18.40 2.85 5.65
N VAL A 44 18.32 3.82 6.57
CA VAL A 44 17.09 4.61 6.80
C VAL A 44 16.69 5.42 5.56
N ILE A 45 17.65 6.10 4.92
CA ILE A 45 17.38 6.89 3.70
C ILE A 45 16.80 6.00 2.61
N ILE A 46 17.41 4.83 2.37
CA ILE A 46 16.94 3.86 1.38
C ILE A 46 15.55 3.33 1.77
N ALA A 47 15.33 2.97 3.03
CA ALA A 47 14.04 2.48 3.51
C ALA A 47 12.92 3.50 3.33
N LEU A 48 13.17 4.78 3.64
CA LEU A 48 12.22 5.87 3.41
C LEU A 48 11.93 6.07 1.92
N PHE A 49 12.94 5.99 1.07
CA PHE A 49 12.76 6.11 -0.38
C PHE A 49 11.91 4.96 -0.94
N VAL A 50 12.19 3.72 -0.53
CA VAL A 50 11.38 2.55 -0.91
C VAL A 50 9.96 2.67 -0.37
N TRP A 51 9.78 3.07 0.88
CA TRP A 51 8.46 3.28 1.48
C TRP A 51 7.67 4.35 0.74
N PHE A 52 8.31 5.45 0.35
CA PHE A 52 7.69 6.53 -0.41
C PHE A 52 7.18 6.05 -1.77
N ILE A 53 8.02 5.33 -2.53
CA ILE A 53 7.61 4.76 -3.83
C ILE A 53 6.44 3.78 -3.66
N MET A 54 6.53 2.86 -2.70
CA MET A 54 5.43 1.91 -2.42
C MET A 54 4.14 2.63 -2.04
N SER A 55 4.25 3.70 -1.25
CA SER A 55 3.10 4.51 -0.84
C SER A 55 2.46 5.23 -2.03
N MET A 56 3.26 5.80 -2.93
CA MET A 56 2.75 6.39 -4.17
C MET A 56 2.03 5.35 -5.04
N VAL A 57 2.65 4.19 -5.27
CA VAL A 57 2.03 3.10 -6.04
C VAL A 57 0.72 2.66 -5.40
N SER A 58 0.70 2.47 -4.08
CA SER A 58 -0.53 2.08 -3.36
C SER A 58 -1.62 3.15 -3.44
N TYR A 59 -1.25 4.44 -3.43
CA TYR A 59 -2.21 5.54 -3.50
C TYR A 59 -2.85 5.63 -4.89
N PHE A 60 -2.07 5.53 -5.96
CA PHE A 60 -2.56 5.71 -7.33
C PHE A 60 -3.09 4.42 -7.97
N ALA A 61 -2.53 3.25 -7.65
CA ALA A 61 -2.91 1.97 -8.25
C ALA A 61 -3.79 1.10 -7.33
N GLY A 62 -4.19 1.61 -6.15
CA GLY A 62 -4.90 0.83 -5.14
C GLY A 62 -6.18 0.14 -5.65
N SER A 63 -6.99 0.81 -6.47
CA SER A 63 -8.22 0.24 -7.04
C SER A 63 -7.93 -0.91 -8.02
N SER A 64 -6.96 -0.73 -8.92
CA SER A 64 -6.51 -1.77 -9.86
C SER A 64 -5.93 -2.99 -9.14
N ILE A 65 -5.14 -2.76 -8.09
CA ILE A 65 -4.60 -3.84 -7.25
C ILE A 65 -5.75 -4.62 -6.60
N LEU A 66 -6.74 -3.94 -6.01
CA LEU A 66 -7.88 -4.61 -5.39
C LEU A 66 -8.68 -5.42 -6.42
N LEU A 67 -8.95 -4.87 -7.61
CA LEU A 67 -9.68 -5.56 -8.68
C LEU A 67 -8.92 -6.77 -9.22
N SER A 68 -7.61 -6.65 -9.42
CA SER A 68 -6.78 -7.76 -9.90
C SER A 68 -6.68 -8.89 -8.87
N VAL A 69 -6.53 -8.56 -7.59
CA VAL A 69 -6.52 -9.55 -6.49
C VAL A 69 -7.87 -10.27 -6.38
N SER A 70 -8.99 -9.57 -6.60
CA SER A 70 -10.32 -10.18 -6.62
C SER A 70 -10.64 -10.96 -7.90
N ARG A 71 -9.70 -11.07 -8.85
CA ARG A 71 -9.93 -11.65 -10.20
C ARG A 71 -11.13 -11.01 -10.91
N ALA A 72 -11.34 -9.72 -10.72
CA ALA A 72 -12.42 -9.01 -11.38
C ALA A 72 -12.23 -9.11 -12.91
N GLN A 73 -13.24 -9.60 -13.61
CA GLN A 73 -13.29 -9.61 -15.06
C GLN A 73 -14.18 -8.46 -15.55
N GLN A 74 -13.87 -7.92 -16.72
CA GLN A 74 -14.69 -6.90 -17.33
C GLN A 74 -16.05 -7.49 -17.69
N VAL A 75 -17.13 -6.84 -17.26
CA VAL A 75 -18.49 -7.27 -17.58
C VAL A 75 -18.76 -6.98 -19.05
N THR A 76 -19.23 -7.97 -19.80
CA THR A 76 -19.69 -7.77 -21.18
C THR A 76 -21.19 -7.48 -21.23
N PRO A 77 -21.69 -6.80 -22.28
CA PRO A 77 -23.11 -6.50 -22.43
C PRO A 77 -24.00 -7.74 -22.44
N GLU A 78 -23.47 -8.90 -22.86
CA GLU A 78 -24.23 -10.16 -22.84
C GLU A 78 -24.48 -10.71 -21.43
N ILE A 79 -23.64 -10.34 -20.44
CA ILE A 79 -23.74 -10.85 -19.07
C ILE A 79 -24.71 -9.99 -18.24
N HIS A 80 -24.63 -8.66 -18.34
CA HIS A 80 -25.49 -7.75 -17.58
C HIS A 80 -25.89 -6.51 -18.40
N GLN A 81 -26.99 -6.61 -19.15
CA GLN A 81 -27.55 -5.50 -19.95
C GLN A 81 -27.96 -4.28 -19.11
N GLN A 82 -28.41 -4.48 -17.86
CA GLN A 82 -28.82 -3.38 -16.95
C GLN A 82 -27.68 -2.42 -16.56
N LEU A 83 -26.42 -2.82 -16.73
CA LEU A 83 -25.27 -1.93 -16.48
C LEU A 83 -24.91 -1.05 -17.68
N PHE A 84 -25.44 -1.38 -18.87
CA PHE A 84 -25.15 -0.68 -20.11
C PHE A 84 -26.36 0.09 -20.66
N ASP A 85 -27.58 -0.34 -20.33
CA ASP A 85 -28.82 0.38 -20.62
C ASP A 85 -29.39 0.97 -19.32
N VAL A 86 -28.91 2.17 -18.98
CA VAL A 86 -29.44 2.97 -17.87
C VAL A 86 -30.51 3.90 -18.47
N VAL A 87 -31.79 3.53 -18.33
CA VAL A 87 -32.95 4.33 -18.81
C VAL A 87 -33.14 5.57 -17.94
#